data_AF-A0A3B6IPC4-F1
#
_entry.id   AF-A0A3B6IPC4-F1
#
_cell.length_a   1.000
_cell.length_b   1.000
_cell.length_c   1.000
_cell.angle_alpha   90.00
_cell.angle_beta   90.00
_cell.angle_gamma   90.00
#
_symmetry.space_group_name_H-M   'P 1'
#
loop_
_entity.id
_entity.type
_entity.pdbx_description
1 polymer ?
#
loop_
_entity_poly.entity_id
_entity_poly.type
_entity_poly.pdbx_seq_one_letter_code
_entity_poly.pdbx_strand_id
1 'polypeptide(L)'
;MLTFASGNTLDVPFVDPSLIRNEQRSSEGNLWLLPTPKVFGNTTLVVSQRHNRTYSAKNVTQFLNDIGFADGVEPYRARIRPLGEVLPESGVPVTCLVGTGVDTVESLMFGDEGFDAGPVNVVYGDDDGTVNLTSLMGPIKAWSDSPAQVLEVVELPKVSHMGILKDKSAVDQILRILDSINLNATTTTYHQSYK
;
A
#
# COMPACT_ATOMS: atom_id res chain seq x y z
N MET A 1 -4.23 4.68 -7.36
CA MET A 1 -4.98 4.94 -8.62
C MET A 1 -5.20 6.43 -8.88
N LEU A 2 -5.51 7.26 -7.88
CA LEU A 2 -5.63 8.72 -8.00
C LEU A 2 -4.46 9.38 -8.75
N THR A 3 -3.24 9.08 -8.32
CA THR A 3 -1.98 9.57 -8.91
C THR A 3 -1.95 9.41 -10.44
N PHE A 4 -2.40 8.26 -10.96
CA PHE A 4 -2.46 8.02 -12.40
C PHE A 4 -3.62 8.75 -13.07
N ALA A 5 -4.81 8.78 -12.45
CA ALA A 5 -6.01 9.37 -13.03
C ALA A 5 -5.91 10.89 -13.15
N SER A 6 -5.53 11.58 -12.06
CA SER A 6 -5.68 13.04 -11.95
C SER A 6 -4.44 13.75 -11.45
N GLY A 7 -3.40 13.00 -11.05
CA GLY A 7 -2.25 13.53 -10.33
C GLY A 7 -2.53 13.66 -8.83
N ASN A 8 -1.46 13.67 -8.02
CA ASN A 8 -1.55 13.81 -6.58
C ASN A 8 -0.48 14.79 -6.08
N THR A 9 -0.88 15.93 -5.51
CA THR A 9 0.08 16.95 -5.06
C THR A 9 0.76 16.62 -3.74
N LEU A 10 0.37 15.54 -3.06
CA LEU A 10 0.89 15.18 -1.73
C LEU A 10 0.79 16.36 -0.74
N ASP A 11 -0.36 17.04 -0.77
CA ASP A 11 -0.68 18.22 0.02
C ASP A 11 0.22 19.44 -0.22
N VAL A 12 1.03 19.44 -1.28
CA VAL A 12 1.79 20.64 -1.69
C VAL A 12 0.80 21.68 -2.24
N PRO A 13 0.68 22.86 -1.60
CA PRO A 13 -0.30 23.85 -2.00
C PRO A 13 0.10 24.53 -3.32
N PHE A 14 -0.89 25.04 -4.04
CA PHE A 14 -0.73 25.82 -5.28
C PHE A 14 -0.07 25.08 -6.46
N VAL A 15 0.03 23.75 -6.40
CA VAL A 15 0.45 22.91 -7.52
C VAL A 15 -0.78 22.38 -8.23
N ASP A 16 -0.83 22.55 -9.55
CA ASP A 16 -1.84 21.89 -10.37
C ASP A 16 -1.48 20.41 -10.53
N PRO A 17 -2.33 19.48 -10.06
CA PRO A 17 -2.03 18.05 -10.12
C PRO A 17 -1.86 17.53 -11.56
N SER A 18 -2.48 18.18 -12.56
CA SER A 18 -2.36 17.81 -13.96
C SER A 18 -0.94 18.00 -14.51
N LEU A 19 -0.19 18.98 -14.00
CA LEU A 19 1.17 19.29 -14.42
C LEU A 19 2.17 18.24 -13.96
N ILE A 20 1.98 17.70 -12.75
CA ILE A 20 2.86 16.69 -12.17
C ILE A 20 2.46 15.26 -12.56
N ARG A 21 1.21 15.04 -13.01
CA ARG A 21 0.69 13.71 -13.35
C ARG A 21 1.56 12.95 -14.35
N ASN A 22 2.11 13.62 -15.36
CA ASN A 22 2.96 12.96 -16.36
C ASN A 22 4.30 12.49 -15.78
N GLU A 23 4.88 13.26 -14.86
CA GLU A 23 6.05 12.83 -14.09
C GLU A 23 5.69 11.63 -13.20
N GLN A 24 4.56 11.71 -12.49
CA GLN A 24 4.14 10.62 -11.62
C GLN A 24 3.83 9.32 -12.38
N ARG A 25 3.30 9.43 -13.61
CA ARG A 25 3.05 8.30 -14.51
C ARG A 25 4.34 7.67 -15.04
N SER A 26 5.42 8.44 -15.19
CA SER A 26 6.71 7.92 -15.67
C SER A 26 7.51 7.21 -14.57
N SER A 27 7.17 7.44 -13.29
CA SER A 27 7.74 6.70 -12.17
C SER A 27 7.23 5.26 -12.11
N GLU A 28 8.10 4.32 -12.48
CA GLU A 28 7.84 2.87 -12.40
C GLU A 28 7.47 2.40 -10.98
N GLY A 29 7.94 3.13 -9.95
CA GLY A 29 7.57 2.86 -8.55
C GLY A 29 6.07 3.03 -8.30
N ASN A 30 5.44 4.06 -8.88
CA ASN A 30 4.00 4.25 -8.77
C ASN A 30 3.23 3.12 -9.47
N LEU A 31 3.76 2.61 -10.57
CA LEU A 31 3.13 1.51 -11.30
C LEU A 31 3.16 0.22 -10.47
N TRP A 32 4.29 -0.04 -9.79
CA TRP A 32 4.43 -1.18 -8.89
C TRP A 32 3.44 -1.15 -7.71
N LEU A 33 3.16 0.04 -7.18
CA LEU A 33 2.23 0.24 -6.06
C LEU A 33 0.74 0.18 -6.46
N LEU A 34 0.40 -0.20 -7.70
CA LEU A 34 -0.99 -0.40 -8.08
C LEU A 34 -1.60 -1.62 -7.35
N PRO A 35 -2.89 -1.55 -6.96
CA PRO A 35 -3.56 -2.61 -6.20
C PRO A 35 -3.46 -3.98 -6.88
N THR A 36 -3.13 -5.01 -6.09
CA THR A 36 -2.94 -6.38 -6.60
C THR A 36 -4.25 -7.19 -6.51
N PRO A 37 -4.61 -7.96 -7.55
CA PRO A 37 -5.83 -8.80 -7.52
C PRO A 37 -5.89 -9.80 -6.37
N LYS A 38 -4.74 -10.29 -5.91
CA LYS A 38 -4.65 -11.27 -4.82
C LYS A 38 -5.13 -10.70 -3.48
N VAL A 39 -4.87 -9.41 -3.26
CA VAL A 39 -5.21 -8.72 -2.01
C VAL A 39 -6.58 -8.05 -2.10
N PHE A 40 -6.84 -7.36 -3.21
CA PHE A 40 -8.05 -6.54 -3.38
C PHE A 40 -9.20 -7.24 -4.08
N GLY A 41 -8.99 -8.40 -4.71
CA GLY A 41 -10.04 -9.18 -5.35
C GLY A 41 -10.91 -8.36 -6.32
N ASN A 42 -12.21 -8.31 -6.03
CA ASN A 42 -13.22 -7.55 -6.79
C ASN A 42 -13.59 -6.21 -6.14
N THR A 43 -12.87 -5.76 -5.10
CA THR A 43 -13.17 -4.50 -4.41
C THR A 43 -13.21 -3.35 -5.42
N THR A 44 -14.26 -2.55 -5.33
CA THR A 44 -14.42 -1.35 -6.14
C THR A 44 -13.45 -0.28 -5.67
N LEU A 45 -12.49 0.07 -6.53
CA LEU A 45 -11.46 1.07 -6.22
C LEU A 45 -11.72 2.40 -6.94
N VAL A 46 -12.30 2.34 -8.14
CA VAL A 46 -12.67 3.54 -8.90
C VAL A 46 -14.03 3.34 -9.56
N VAL A 47 -14.87 4.36 -9.54
CA VAL A 47 -16.11 4.45 -10.32
C VAL A 47 -16.00 5.65 -11.25
N SER A 48 -16.29 5.48 -12.54
CA SER A 48 -16.35 6.58 -13.51
C SER A 48 -17.73 6.64 -14.14
N GLN A 49 -18.45 7.74 -13.88
CA GLN A 49 -19.77 8.01 -14.47
C GLN A 49 -19.66 8.22 -15.98
N ARG A 50 -18.68 9.03 -16.42
CA ARG A 50 -18.38 9.28 -17.85
C ARG A 50 -18.19 8.02 -18.69
N HIS A 51 -17.53 7.00 -18.14
CA HIS A 51 -17.29 5.73 -18.83
C HIS A 51 -18.35 4.66 -18.53
N ASN A 52 -19.32 4.95 -17.65
CA ASN A 52 -20.25 3.98 -17.08
C ASN A 52 -19.54 2.70 -16.62
N ARG A 53 -18.44 2.85 -15.86
CA ARG A 53 -17.54 1.73 -15.51
C ARG A 53 -17.07 1.78 -14.06
N THR A 54 -16.89 0.60 -13.50
CA THR A 54 -16.22 0.37 -12.22
C THR A 54 -14.91 -0.38 -12.43
N TYR A 55 -13.88 0.04 -11.71
CA TYR A 55 -12.55 -0.55 -11.74
C TYR A 55 -12.20 -1.17 -10.39
N SER A 56 -11.59 -2.35 -10.46
CA SER A 56 -11.02 -3.12 -9.35
C SER A 56 -9.57 -3.46 -9.68
N ALA A 57 -8.88 -4.13 -8.76
CA ALA A 57 -7.51 -4.58 -9.02
C ALA A 57 -7.41 -5.55 -10.22
N LYS A 58 -8.50 -6.23 -10.61
CA LYS A 58 -8.50 -7.18 -11.74
C LYS A 58 -8.49 -6.53 -13.12
N ASN A 59 -8.94 -5.29 -13.24
CA ASN A 59 -9.08 -4.61 -14.54
C ASN A 59 -8.26 -3.31 -14.61
N VAL A 60 -7.12 -3.26 -13.92
CA VAL A 60 -6.18 -2.13 -13.94
C VAL A 60 -5.69 -1.80 -15.35
N THR A 61 -5.49 -2.78 -16.24
CA THR A 61 -5.13 -2.50 -17.64
C THR A 61 -6.21 -1.71 -18.38
N GLN A 62 -7.49 -1.99 -18.12
CA GLN A 62 -8.60 -1.20 -18.65
C GLN A 62 -8.61 0.20 -18.05
N PHE A 63 -8.37 0.32 -16.74
CA PHE A 63 -8.25 1.61 -16.07
C PHE A 63 -7.15 2.48 -16.70
N LEU A 64 -5.95 1.94 -16.90
CA LEU A 64 -4.82 2.66 -17.49
C LEU A 64 -5.12 3.15 -18.92
N ASN A 65 -5.85 2.36 -19.72
CA ASN A 65 -6.33 2.80 -21.03
C ASN A 65 -7.37 3.93 -20.91
N ASP A 66 -8.38 3.77 -20.05
CA ASP A 66 -9.51 4.70 -19.94
C ASP A 66 -9.09 6.07 -19.36
N ILE A 67 -7.98 6.14 -18.62
CA ILE A 67 -7.38 7.42 -18.17
C ILE A 67 -6.43 8.05 -19.21
N GLY A 68 -6.33 7.47 -20.41
CA GLY A 68 -5.43 7.94 -21.47
C GLY A 68 -3.94 7.66 -21.20
N PHE A 69 -3.60 6.58 -20.49
CA PHE A 69 -2.21 6.17 -20.21
C PHE A 69 -1.93 4.75 -20.72
N ALA A 70 -2.12 4.54 -22.02
CA ALA A 70 -1.90 3.26 -22.69
C ALA A 70 -0.46 2.74 -22.55
N ASP A 71 0.53 3.64 -22.49
CA ASP A 71 1.94 3.28 -22.35
C ASP A 71 2.24 2.52 -21.04
N GLY A 72 1.42 2.71 -20.00
CA GLY A 72 1.54 1.97 -18.73
C GLY A 72 0.98 0.55 -18.77
N VAL A 73 0.20 0.19 -19.79
CA VAL A 73 -0.54 -1.08 -19.84
C VAL A 73 0.39 -2.28 -19.96
N GLU A 74 1.29 -2.28 -20.95
CA GLU A 74 2.21 -3.40 -21.16
C GLU A 74 3.24 -3.55 -20.02
N PRO A 75 3.88 -2.47 -19.54
CA PRO A 75 4.66 -2.48 -18.30
C PRO A 75 3.92 -3.12 -17.11
N TYR A 76 2.67 -2.71 -16.86
CA TYR A 76 1.88 -3.26 -15.77
C TYR A 76 1.60 -4.76 -15.98
N ARG A 77 1.12 -5.13 -17.17
CA ARG A 77 0.73 -6.51 -17.50
C ARG A 77 1.91 -7.47 -17.43
N ALA A 78 3.05 -7.09 -18.02
CA ALA A 78 4.19 -7.98 -18.21
C ALA A 78 5.12 -8.03 -16.98
N ARG A 79 5.25 -6.93 -16.23
CA ARG A 79 6.21 -6.85 -15.11
C ARG A 79 5.53 -6.76 -13.75
N ILE A 80 4.56 -5.88 -13.58
CA ILE A 80 4.01 -5.57 -12.25
C ILE A 80 3.00 -6.62 -11.78
N ARG A 81 2.02 -6.93 -12.63
CA ARG A 81 0.93 -7.86 -12.28
C ARG A 81 1.44 -9.21 -11.76
N PRO A 82 2.44 -9.87 -12.40
CA PRO A 82 2.97 -11.14 -11.90
C PRO A 82 3.60 -11.05 -10.50
N LEU A 83 4.23 -9.93 -10.14
CA LEU A 83 4.86 -9.75 -8.82
C LEU A 83 3.83 -9.77 -7.67
N GLY A 84 2.58 -9.40 -7.94
CA GLY A 84 1.48 -9.41 -6.97
C GLY A 84 0.69 -10.71 -6.89
N GLU A 85 1.01 -11.72 -7.71
CA GLU A 85 0.29 -13.01 -7.73
C GLU A 85 0.73 -13.94 -6.58
N VAL A 86 1.91 -13.71 -6.01
CA VAL A 86 2.44 -14.44 -4.87
C VAL A 86 2.94 -13.44 -3.82
N LEU A 87 2.66 -13.74 -2.55
CA LEU A 87 3.18 -12.98 -1.40
C LEU A 87 4.07 -13.95 -0.62
N PRO A 88 5.31 -14.19 -1.09
CA PRO A 88 6.17 -15.17 -0.47
C PRO A 88 6.47 -14.76 0.97
N GLU A 89 6.56 -15.74 1.86
CA GLU A 89 7.02 -15.52 3.22
C GLU A 89 8.51 -15.15 3.25
N SER A 90 8.92 -14.47 4.34
CA SER A 90 10.31 -14.09 4.53
C SER A 90 11.16 -15.21 5.14
N GLY A 91 10.53 -16.17 5.82
CA GLY A 91 11.20 -17.29 6.51
C GLY A 91 11.99 -16.86 7.76
N VAL A 92 11.82 -15.63 8.23
CA VAL A 92 12.41 -15.09 9.46
C VAL A 92 11.31 -14.48 10.33
N PRO A 93 11.49 -14.35 11.66
CA PRO A 93 10.52 -13.63 12.48
C PRO A 93 10.32 -12.19 11.98
N VAL A 94 9.06 -11.78 11.80
CA VAL A 94 8.69 -10.45 11.33
C VAL A 94 7.77 -9.79 12.35
N THR A 95 8.10 -8.56 12.73
CA THR A 95 7.18 -7.67 13.46
C THR A 95 6.75 -6.54 12.52
N CYS A 96 5.47 -6.47 12.20
CA CYS A 96 4.87 -5.42 11.38
C CYS A 96 4.35 -4.29 12.28
N LEU A 97 4.91 -3.09 12.16
CA LEU A 97 4.39 -1.89 12.81
C LEU A 97 3.46 -1.16 11.86
N VAL A 98 2.24 -0.86 12.30
CA VAL A 98 1.17 -0.39 11.40
C VAL A 98 0.46 0.81 12.02
N GLY A 99 0.33 1.90 11.26
CA GLY A 99 -0.50 3.03 11.66
C GLY A 99 -1.98 2.67 11.53
N THR A 100 -2.82 3.19 12.42
CA THR A 100 -4.29 3.06 12.31
C THR A 100 -4.95 4.35 12.78
N GLY A 101 -6.24 4.54 12.55
CA GLY A 101 -7.00 5.70 13.04
C GLY A 101 -6.84 6.97 12.20
N VAL A 102 -6.36 6.87 10.96
CA VAL A 102 -6.17 7.99 10.03
C VAL A 102 -6.92 7.73 8.72
N ASP A 103 -7.75 8.69 8.31
CA ASP A 103 -8.58 8.59 7.12
C ASP A 103 -7.74 8.29 5.86
N THR A 104 -7.98 7.14 5.25
CA THR A 104 -7.21 6.62 4.10
C THR A 104 -8.12 6.35 2.91
N VAL A 105 -7.70 6.75 1.72
CA VAL A 105 -8.51 6.59 0.51
C VAL A 105 -8.73 5.11 0.17
N GLU A 106 -10.00 4.69 0.12
CA GLU A 106 -10.41 3.33 -0.26
C GLU A 106 -11.00 3.28 -1.67
N SER A 107 -11.80 4.28 -2.05
CA SER A 107 -12.35 4.35 -3.41
C SER A 107 -12.58 5.78 -3.90
N LEU A 108 -12.54 5.95 -5.22
CA LEU A 108 -12.66 7.23 -5.91
C LEU A 108 -13.85 7.21 -6.86
N MET A 109 -14.70 8.22 -6.82
CA MET A 109 -15.79 8.41 -7.78
C MET A 109 -15.49 9.62 -8.66
N PHE A 110 -15.45 9.39 -9.97
CA PHE A 110 -15.30 10.43 -10.99
C PHE A 110 -16.63 10.71 -11.67
N GLY A 111 -16.95 11.99 -11.79
CA GLY A 111 -18.17 12.47 -12.43
C GLY A 111 -18.13 12.40 -13.96
N ASP A 112 -19.14 12.98 -14.60
CA ASP A 112 -19.26 13.06 -16.07
C ASP A 112 -18.16 13.92 -16.71
N GLU A 113 -17.57 14.86 -15.96
CA GLU A 113 -16.40 15.65 -16.39
C GLU A 113 -15.16 14.78 -16.64
N GLY A 114 -15.12 13.56 -16.08
CA GLY A 114 -14.06 12.58 -16.28
C GLY A 114 -12.88 12.73 -15.31
N PHE A 115 -11.76 12.06 -15.63
CA PHE A 115 -10.62 11.94 -14.72
C PHE A 115 -9.83 13.24 -14.54
N ASP A 116 -9.78 14.10 -15.54
CA ASP A 116 -9.03 15.37 -15.47
C ASP A 116 -9.61 16.37 -14.47
N ALA A 117 -10.93 16.30 -14.21
CA ALA A 117 -11.61 17.15 -13.24
C ALA A 117 -11.38 16.70 -11.78
N GLY A 118 -10.75 15.54 -11.57
CA GLY A 118 -10.60 14.93 -10.26
C GLY A 118 -11.86 14.19 -9.78
N PRO A 119 -11.77 13.50 -8.64
CA PRO A 119 -12.90 12.77 -8.08
C PRO A 119 -13.97 13.74 -7.51
N VAL A 120 -15.24 13.45 -7.77
CA VAL A 120 -16.40 14.16 -7.18
C VAL A 120 -16.76 13.62 -5.80
N ASN A 121 -16.31 12.40 -5.46
CA ASN A 121 -16.44 11.83 -4.14
C ASN A 121 -15.25 10.89 -3.84
N VAL A 122 -14.80 10.89 -2.59
CA VAL A 122 -13.72 10.04 -2.10
C VAL A 122 -14.24 9.30 -0.86
N VAL A 123 -14.16 7.98 -0.89
CA VAL A 123 -14.51 7.15 0.27
C VAL A 123 -13.25 6.89 1.05
N TYR A 124 -13.31 7.17 2.35
CA TYR A 124 -12.23 6.95 3.29
C TYR A 124 -12.52 5.72 4.17
N GLY A 125 -11.48 4.95 4.45
CA GLY A 125 -11.42 3.90 5.45
C GLY A 125 -10.39 4.24 6.53
N ASP A 126 -10.23 3.34 7.47
CA ASP A 126 -9.33 3.48 8.62
C ASP A 126 -7.95 2.87 8.34
N ASP A 127 -6.87 3.67 8.36
CA ASP A 127 -5.46 3.20 8.33
C ASP A 127 -4.47 4.34 8.70
N ASP A 128 -3.36 4.50 7.97
CA ASP A 128 -2.26 5.43 8.21
C ASP A 128 -2.32 6.72 7.36
N GLY A 129 -3.35 6.89 6.55
CA GLY A 129 -3.56 8.02 5.65
C GLY A 129 -2.99 7.84 4.24
N THR A 130 -2.32 6.72 3.93
CA THR A 130 -1.76 6.44 2.60
C THR A 130 -1.97 4.99 2.17
N VAL A 131 -1.54 4.03 3.01
CA VAL A 131 -1.68 2.59 2.76
C VAL A 131 -2.97 2.16 3.42
N ASN A 132 -3.86 1.49 2.69
CA ASN A 132 -5.12 1.03 3.26
C ASN A 132 -5.01 -0.34 3.96
N LEU A 133 -5.99 -0.62 4.82
CA LEU A 133 -5.94 -1.78 5.71
C LEU A 133 -6.03 -3.08 4.91
N THR A 134 -6.72 -3.04 3.78
CA THR A 134 -6.77 -4.16 2.85
C THR A 134 -5.38 -4.53 2.34
N SER A 135 -4.57 -3.54 1.94
CA SER A 135 -3.18 -3.73 1.51
C SER A 135 -2.33 -4.34 2.62
N LEU A 136 -2.41 -3.75 3.81
CA LEU A 136 -1.65 -4.19 4.97
C LEU A 136 -1.97 -5.64 5.37
N MET A 137 -3.25 -5.99 5.37
CA MET A 137 -3.71 -7.33 5.73
C MET A 137 -3.38 -8.40 4.69
N GLY A 138 -2.98 -8.02 3.48
CA GLY A 138 -2.64 -8.95 2.41
C GLY A 138 -1.53 -9.92 2.80
N PRO A 139 -0.31 -9.44 3.11
CA PRO A 139 0.78 -10.27 3.59
C PRO A 139 0.47 -10.99 4.91
N ILE A 140 -0.16 -10.29 5.86
CA ILE A 140 -0.51 -10.86 7.18
C ILE A 140 -1.38 -12.13 7.01
N LYS A 141 -2.42 -12.06 6.17
CA LYS A 141 -3.29 -13.20 5.86
C LYS A 141 -2.58 -14.25 5.02
N ALA A 142 -1.70 -13.86 4.10
CA ALA A 142 -0.95 -14.81 3.29
C ALA A 142 0.02 -15.66 4.11
N TRP A 143 0.47 -15.14 5.26
CA TRP A 143 1.48 -15.76 6.10
C TRP A 143 0.93 -16.38 7.39
N SER A 144 -0.34 -16.12 7.76
CA SER A 144 -0.91 -16.50 9.06
C SER A 144 -0.89 -18.00 9.35
N ASP A 145 -1.02 -18.83 8.31
CA ASP A 145 -1.10 -20.28 8.44
C ASP A 145 0.25 -20.97 8.20
N SER A 146 1.31 -20.21 7.94
CA SER A 146 2.62 -20.79 7.67
C SER A 146 3.34 -21.16 8.97
N PRO A 147 3.72 -22.45 9.15
CA PRO A 147 4.54 -22.85 10.29
C PRO A 147 5.98 -22.32 10.19
N ALA A 148 6.40 -21.83 9.02
CA ALA A 148 7.75 -21.30 8.78
C ALA A 148 7.86 -19.79 9.04
N GLN A 149 6.73 -19.09 9.23
CA GLN A 149 6.69 -17.64 9.41
C GLN A 149 6.13 -17.28 10.78
N VAL A 150 6.99 -16.73 11.65
CA VAL A 150 6.54 -16.09 12.89
C VAL A 150 6.20 -14.65 12.58
N LEU A 151 4.96 -14.24 12.86
CA LEU A 151 4.46 -12.91 12.56
C LEU A 151 3.85 -12.26 13.81
N GLU A 152 4.32 -11.06 14.13
CA GLU A 152 3.72 -10.17 15.12
C GLU A 152 3.22 -8.91 14.40
N VAL A 153 2.03 -8.43 14.76
CA VAL A 153 1.46 -7.19 14.22
C VAL A 153 1.21 -6.24 15.39
N VAL A 154 1.77 -5.04 15.31
CA VAL A 154 1.64 -4.00 16.34
C VAL A 154 0.96 -2.79 15.72
N GLU A 155 -0.28 -2.56 16.14
CA GLU A 155 -1.04 -1.38 15.76
C GLU A 155 -0.59 -0.16 16.56
N LEU A 156 -0.45 0.96 15.87
CA LEU A 156 -0.02 2.25 16.38
C LEU A 156 -1.14 3.27 16.14
N PRO A 157 -2.05 3.46 17.11
CA PRO A 157 -3.23 4.30 16.93
C PRO A 157 -2.86 5.76 16.67
N LYS A 158 -3.53 6.35 15.67
CA LYS A 158 -3.39 7.74 15.22
C LYS A 158 -2.00 8.09 14.67
N VAL A 159 -1.22 7.09 14.27
CA VAL A 159 0.08 7.29 13.64
C VAL A 159 -0.08 7.29 12.13
N SER A 160 0.29 8.40 11.49
CA SER A 160 0.22 8.51 10.04
C SER A 160 1.41 7.86 9.33
N HIS A 161 1.25 7.62 8.02
CA HIS A 161 2.22 6.98 7.14
C HIS A 161 3.62 7.58 7.27
N MET A 162 3.73 8.91 7.20
CA MET A 162 5.02 9.61 7.37
C MET A 162 5.36 9.84 8.85
N GLY A 163 4.36 9.88 9.73
CA GLY A 163 4.52 10.10 11.16
C GLY A 163 5.22 8.95 11.87
N ILE A 164 5.03 7.72 11.40
CA ILE A 164 5.56 6.49 12.02
C ILE A 164 7.08 6.53 12.22
N LEU A 165 7.83 7.20 11.32
CA LEU A 165 9.29 7.27 11.37
C LEU A 165 9.83 8.06 12.57
N LYS A 166 9.02 8.93 13.17
CA LYS A 166 9.39 9.76 14.32
C LYS A 166 8.48 9.57 15.53
N ASP A 167 7.48 8.70 15.40
CA ASP A 167 6.53 8.45 16.47
C ASP A 167 7.22 7.73 17.63
N LYS A 168 6.98 8.21 18.85
CA LYS A 168 7.64 7.66 20.04
C LYS A 168 7.24 6.20 20.28
N SER A 169 5.99 5.83 20.05
CA SER A 169 5.52 4.46 20.26
C SER A 169 6.12 3.49 19.24
N ALA A 170 6.28 3.93 17.99
CA ALA A 170 6.98 3.17 16.95
C ALA A 170 8.46 2.95 17.32
N VAL A 171 9.17 4.02 17.69
CA VAL A 171 10.58 3.94 18.09
C VAL A 171 10.77 3.08 19.34
N ASP A 172 9.92 3.25 20.35
CA ASP A 172 9.98 2.46 21.58
C ASP A 172 9.74 0.96 21.29
N GLN A 173 8.89 0.61 20.32
CA GLN A 173 8.69 -0.78 19.89
C GLN A 173 9.91 -1.34 19.16
N ILE A 174 10.55 -0.56 18.28
CA ILE A 174 11.80 -0.96 17.62
C ILE A 174 12.89 -1.25 18.67
N LEU A 175 13.05 -0.38 19.67
CA LEU A 175 14.03 -0.57 20.74
C LEU A 175 13.74 -1.86 21.54
N ARG A 176 12.47 -2.13 21.88
CA ARG A 176 12.09 -3.38 22.56
C ARG A 176 12.47 -4.63 21.74
N ILE A 177 12.24 -4.59 20.42
CA ILE A 177 12.59 -5.70 19.52
C ILE A 177 14.12 -5.91 19.51
N LEU A 178 14.88 -4.82 19.38
CA LEU A 178 16.35 -4.87 19.39
C LEU A 178 16.89 -5.43 20.72
N ASP A 179 16.34 -5.00 21.85
CA ASP A 179 16.73 -5.50 23.17
C ASP A 179 16.41 -6.99 23.31
N SER A 180 15.23 -7.44 22.84
CA SER A 180 14.84 -8.85 22.84
C SER A 180 15.81 -9.72 22.03
N ILE A 181 16.20 -9.26 20.83
CA ILE A 181 17.17 -9.94 19.98
C ILE A 181 18.53 -10.05 20.69
N ASN A 182 19.03 -8.95 21.28
CA ASN A 182 20.32 -8.91 21.96
C ASN A 182 20.37 -9.82 23.20
N LEU A 183 19.28 -9.86 23.98
CA LEU A 183 19.16 -10.75 25.14
C LEU A 183 19.19 -12.22 24.72
N ASN A 184 18.42 -12.59 23.68
CA ASN A 184 18.40 -13.96 23.15
C ASN A 184 19.76 -14.40 22.60
N ALA A 185 20.49 -13.51 21.93
CA ALA A 185 21.84 -13.78 21.43
C ALA A 185 22.82 -14.05 22.58
N THR A 186 22.73 -13.28 23.66
CA THR A 186 23.58 -13.44 24.84
C THR A 186 23.34 -14.78 25.52
N THR A 187 22.07 -15.17 25.75
CA THR A 187 21.71 -16.46 26.36
C THR A 187 22.15 -17.66 25.51
N THR A 188 22.06 -17.56 24.17
CA THR A 188 22.50 -18.63 23.26
C THR A 188 24.03 -18.83 23.31
N THR A 189 24.78 -17.73 23.41
CA THR A 189 26.25 -17.76 23.51
C THR A 189 26.71 -18.39 24.84
N TYR A 190 26.02 -18.09 25.94
CA TYR A 190 26.25 -18.76 27.22
C TYR A 190 25.98 -20.27 27.11
N HIS A 191 24.89 -20.72 26.50
CA HIS A 191 24.63 -22.17 26.41
C HIS A 191 25.59 -22.94 25.50
N GLN A 192 26.21 -22.31 24.51
CA GLN A 192 27.24 -22.94 23.67
C GLN A 192 28.61 -23.02 24.33
N SER A 193 28.91 -22.14 25.29
CA SER A 193 30.22 -22.10 25.98
C SER A 193 30.31 -23.04 27.20
N TYR A 194 29.21 -23.70 27.58
CA TYR A 194 29.15 -24.71 28.65
C TYR A 194 28.82 -26.13 28.15
N LYS A 195 29.12 -26.43 26.88
CA LYS A 195 29.16 -27.80 26.33
C LYS A 195 30.59 -28.15 25.95
#